data_AF-K9ZL15-F1
#
_entry.id   AF-K9ZL15-F1
#
_cell.length_a   1.000
_cell.length_b   1.000
_cell.length_c   1.000
_cell.angle_alpha   90.00
_cell.angle_beta   90.00
_cell.angle_gamma   90.00
#
_symmetry.space_group_name_H-M   'P 1'
#
loop_
_entity.id
_entity.type
_entity.pdbx_description
1 polymer ?
#
loop_
_entity_poly.entity_id
_entity_poly.type
_entity_poly.pdbx_seq_one_letter_code
_entity_poly.pdbx_strand_id
1 'polypeptide(L)'
;MKKFILLCLFVIGLTAAVFGFLNFQGLAAKGDFETILLDFREDIAETVIQKDLQAIAQQYDVTPQLDNKYSAADNVYIIKGDRTRLQALRKSPYANVTEFIEPNYIYRTVPLGKNTGLAELSAQNNQNTNPSLVGPNDQYYSKQWNLHKIGVEGAWTRTKGSGITVAVIDTGITQVRDLADTKFVKGYDFVNDKEQANDDNGHGTHVAGTVAQTTNNQYGVAGVAYEASLMPLKVLSESGSGTVADIAEAIKFAADKGADVINMSLGGGGESQLMQDAIEYAYKKGVVIIAAAGNESTDGASYPARYPHVIGVSAFGPDGEKASYSNYGAGVDISAPGGSETGAILQETIDENGEGVFLGLQGTSMASPHVAGVAALIKATGVTEPDQILKVLQQSARVIQDDGLNYYGAGQLNAEAAVKLASEGQISFPDFFRWLRDNGYINPGFWIDGGAIALLPKILMVVGSYLLAWFLRVYFPFAWSWSLSSGLIFGSSGLFFLKGLYIFDLPQWPFRVLGSSIPELGNSLQGTGALNPLFASVLIPIVLIALLLGHPNWKWFAIGSSLGVAACLTISAIYDPAVWGLGDGNIARIFLIVNALLCYGLVRLALKDEKQTA
;
A
#
# COMPACT_ATOMS: atom_id res chain seq x y z
N MET A 1 -38.64 19.36 -30.09
CA MET A 1 -38.47 20.37 -29.01
C MET A 1 -37.53 19.92 -27.90
N LYS A 2 -37.75 18.80 -27.18
CA LYS A 2 -36.85 18.34 -26.10
C LYS A 2 -35.37 18.17 -26.49
N LYS A 3 -35.08 17.58 -27.65
CA LYS A 3 -33.70 17.42 -28.16
C LYS A 3 -33.01 18.75 -28.48
N PHE A 4 -33.77 19.75 -28.94
CA PHE A 4 -33.26 21.09 -29.22
C PHE A 4 -32.98 21.85 -27.92
N ILE A 5 -33.85 21.70 -26.91
CA ILE A 5 -33.63 22.27 -25.57
C ILE A 5 -32.41 21.64 -24.89
N LEU A 6 -32.22 20.33 -24.99
CA LEU A 6 -31.03 19.64 -24.48
C LEU A 6 -29.76 20.07 -25.21
N LEU A 7 -29.81 20.26 -26.52
CA LEU A 7 -28.68 20.80 -27.30
C LEU A 7 -28.37 22.24 -26.87
N CYS A 8 -29.38 23.09 -26.69
CA CYS A 8 -29.19 24.46 -26.21
C CYS A 8 -28.63 24.48 -24.78
N LEU A 9 -29.12 23.63 -23.87
CA LEU A 9 -28.59 23.51 -22.51
C LEU A 9 -27.16 22.96 -22.50
N PHE A 10 -26.83 22.03 -23.39
CA PHE A 10 -25.47 21.52 -23.56
C PHE A 10 -24.54 22.60 -24.10
N VAL A 11 -24.96 23.37 -25.11
CA VAL A 11 -24.16 24.46 -25.67
C VAL A 11 -24.02 25.62 -24.69
N ILE A 12 -25.06 25.94 -23.92
CA ILE A 12 -25.01 26.93 -22.81
C ILE A 12 -24.09 26.42 -21.70
N GLY A 13 -24.17 25.14 -21.34
CA GLY A 13 -23.27 24.51 -20.37
C GLY A 13 -21.82 24.48 -20.84
N LEU A 14 -21.58 24.19 -22.12
CA LEU A 14 -20.26 24.17 -22.74
C LEU A 14 -19.68 25.58 -22.88
N THR A 15 -20.50 26.57 -23.25
CA THR A 15 -20.07 27.97 -23.30
C THR A 15 -19.87 28.55 -21.90
N ALA A 16 -20.70 28.20 -20.91
CA ALA A 16 -20.46 28.56 -19.52
C ALA A 16 -19.21 27.87 -18.96
N ALA A 17 -18.92 26.62 -19.37
CA ALA A 17 -17.70 25.91 -19.00
C ALA A 17 -16.47 26.54 -19.66
N VAL A 18 -16.52 26.89 -20.95
CA VAL A 18 -15.41 27.49 -21.71
C VAL A 18 -15.17 28.95 -21.32
N PHE A 19 -16.22 29.78 -21.17
CA PHE A 19 -16.09 31.17 -20.69
C PHE A 19 -15.85 31.24 -19.17
N GLY A 20 -16.34 30.26 -18.41
CA GLY A 20 -15.93 30.04 -17.02
C GLY A 20 -14.45 29.68 -16.93
N PHE A 21 -13.96 28.80 -17.82
CA PHE A 21 -12.54 28.44 -17.91
C PHE A 21 -11.62 29.63 -18.19
N LEU A 22 -12.09 30.61 -18.98
CA LEU A 22 -11.33 31.83 -19.29
C LEU A 22 -11.20 32.79 -18.09
N ASN A 23 -12.04 32.64 -17.06
CA ASN A 23 -11.99 33.42 -15.82
C ASN A 23 -11.57 32.59 -14.59
N PHE A 24 -11.33 31.29 -14.73
CA PHE A 24 -10.65 30.52 -13.69
C PHE A 24 -9.18 30.92 -13.68
N GLN A 25 -8.75 31.60 -12.61
CA GLN A 25 -7.35 31.49 -12.20
C GLN A 25 -7.12 29.98 -12.01
N GLY A 26 -6.24 29.39 -12.80
CA GLY A 26 -6.06 27.94 -12.82
C GLY A 26 -5.94 27.37 -11.40
N LEU A 27 -6.54 26.20 -11.18
CA LEU A 27 -6.48 25.40 -9.94
C LEU A 27 -5.05 24.99 -9.52
N ALA A 28 -4.01 25.47 -10.21
CA ALA A 28 -2.65 25.42 -9.75
C ALA A 28 -2.52 26.38 -8.56
N ALA A 29 -2.53 25.82 -7.34
CA ALA A 29 -2.23 26.55 -6.12
C ALA A 29 -0.92 27.33 -6.33
N LYS A 30 -1.00 28.66 -6.38
CA LYS A 30 0.19 29.50 -6.54
C LYS A 30 0.87 29.56 -5.18
N GLY A 31 1.93 28.78 -5.00
CA GLY A 31 2.77 28.88 -3.80
C GLY A 31 3.47 30.24 -3.70
N ASP A 32 3.91 30.53 -2.47
CA ASP A 32 4.80 31.63 -2.17
C ASP A 32 6.25 31.20 -2.43
N PHE A 33 7.07 32.12 -2.94
CA PHE A 33 8.49 31.91 -3.16
C PHE A 33 9.24 33.24 -3.07
N GLU A 34 10.47 33.19 -2.59
CA GLU A 34 11.39 34.33 -2.53
C GLU A 34 12.61 34.15 -3.43
N THR A 35 12.85 32.91 -3.87
CA THR A 35 13.95 32.51 -4.74
C THR A 35 13.42 31.75 -5.97
N ILE A 36 14.20 31.78 -7.05
CA ILE A 36 13.94 31.12 -8.32
C ILE A 36 15.01 30.06 -8.51
N LEU A 37 14.58 28.86 -8.91
CA LEU A 37 15.43 27.74 -9.30
C LEU A 37 15.85 27.88 -10.76
N LEU A 38 17.14 27.67 -10.99
CA LEU A 38 17.78 27.58 -12.29
C LEU A 38 18.44 26.21 -12.36
N ASP A 39 17.81 25.27 -13.05
CA ASP A 39 18.39 23.97 -13.34
C ASP A 39 19.03 24.02 -14.73
N PHE A 40 20.36 23.94 -14.79
CA PHE A 40 21.12 23.93 -16.04
C PHE A 40 21.23 22.51 -16.58
N ARG A 41 21.04 22.34 -17.89
CA ARG A 41 21.16 21.00 -18.48
C ARG A 41 22.56 20.43 -18.26
N GLU A 42 22.60 19.13 -17.96
CA GLU A 42 23.82 18.35 -17.75
C GLU A 42 24.78 18.32 -18.95
N ASP A 43 24.31 18.63 -20.16
CA ASP A 43 25.13 18.67 -21.37
C ASP A 43 25.94 19.98 -21.54
N ILE A 44 25.68 20.97 -20.68
CA ILE A 44 26.30 22.29 -20.75
C ILE A 44 27.61 22.29 -19.97
N ALA A 45 28.69 22.74 -20.61
CA ALA A 45 29.99 22.85 -19.96
C ALA A 45 29.94 23.83 -18.77
N GLU A 46 30.56 23.47 -17.65
CA GLU A 46 30.61 24.27 -16.41
C GLU A 46 31.08 25.71 -16.65
N THR A 47 32.03 25.92 -17.58
CA THR A 47 32.50 27.27 -17.95
C THR A 47 31.42 28.16 -18.55
N VAL A 48 30.45 27.56 -19.27
CA VAL A 48 29.30 28.27 -19.85
C VAL A 48 28.30 28.60 -18.75
N ILE A 49 28.01 27.65 -17.87
CA ILE A 49 27.14 27.85 -16.70
C ILE A 49 27.67 29.02 -15.85
N GLN A 50 28.95 29.01 -15.49
CA GLN A 50 29.56 30.08 -14.69
C GLN A 50 29.50 31.45 -15.38
N LYS A 51 29.67 31.49 -16.71
CA LYS A 51 29.54 32.72 -17.49
C LYS A 51 28.10 33.25 -17.47
N ASP A 52 27.12 32.36 -17.64
CA ASP A 52 25.70 32.73 -17.65
C ASP A 52 25.23 33.16 -16.27
N LEU A 53 25.67 32.49 -15.20
CA LEU A 53 25.43 32.91 -13.82
C LEU A 53 26.01 34.31 -13.54
N GLN A 54 27.23 34.60 -13.99
CA GLN A 54 27.82 35.94 -13.88
C GLN A 54 27.01 36.99 -14.65
N ALA A 55 26.52 36.64 -15.85
CA ALA A 55 25.70 37.53 -16.65
C ALA A 55 24.34 37.80 -15.97
N ILE A 56 23.69 36.77 -15.41
CA ILE A 56 22.46 36.89 -14.62
C ILE A 56 22.70 37.77 -13.39
N ALA A 57 23.81 37.54 -12.66
CA ALA A 57 24.17 38.31 -11.48
C ALA A 57 24.28 39.82 -11.79
N GLN A 58 24.97 40.16 -12.89
CA GLN A 58 25.14 41.55 -13.33
C GLN A 58 23.84 42.16 -13.87
N GLN A 59 23.07 41.40 -14.66
CA GLN A 59 21.88 41.91 -15.32
C GLN A 59 20.73 42.18 -14.34
N TYR A 60 20.60 41.35 -13.30
CA TYR A 60 19.46 41.39 -12.38
C TYR A 60 19.82 41.86 -10.96
N ASP A 61 21.09 42.20 -10.71
CA ASP A 61 21.63 42.58 -9.39
C ASP A 61 21.30 41.53 -8.32
N VAL A 62 21.70 40.29 -8.59
CA VAL A 62 21.47 39.12 -7.73
C VAL A 62 22.76 38.34 -7.53
N THR A 63 22.79 37.50 -6.51
CA THR A 63 23.90 36.57 -6.26
C THR A 63 23.39 35.15 -6.47
N PRO A 64 23.65 34.53 -7.63
CA PRO A 64 23.41 33.11 -7.81
C PRO A 64 24.31 32.30 -6.90
N GLN A 65 23.74 31.27 -6.29
CA GLN A 65 24.45 30.32 -5.44
C GLN A 65 23.86 28.94 -5.65
N LEU A 66 24.64 27.91 -5.32
CA LEU A 66 24.10 26.57 -5.17
C LEU A 66 23.10 26.57 -4.01
N ASP A 67 22.05 25.76 -4.13
CA ASP A 67 21.07 25.59 -3.05
C ASP A 67 21.71 24.90 -1.85
N ASN A 68 22.32 23.74 -2.07
CA ASN A 68 23.14 23.04 -1.09
C ASN A 68 24.30 22.28 -1.78
N LYS A 69 25.12 21.57 -0.99
CA LYS A 69 26.30 20.88 -1.54
C LYS A 69 25.98 19.76 -2.54
N TYR A 70 24.79 19.17 -2.48
CA TYR A 70 24.37 18.08 -3.37
C TYR A 70 23.84 18.63 -4.71
N SER A 71 23.28 19.84 -4.70
CA SER A 71 22.82 20.56 -5.91
C SER A 71 23.91 20.80 -6.95
N ALA A 72 25.19 20.74 -6.58
CA ALA A 72 26.31 20.87 -7.50
C ALA A 72 26.35 19.73 -8.53
N ALA A 73 25.88 18.53 -8.16
CA ALA A 73 25.88 17.38 -9.06
C ALA A 73 24.81 17.49 -10.16
N ASP A 74 23.73 18.21 -9.88
CA ASP A 74 22.57 18.37 -10.75
C ASP A 74 22.49 19.79 -11.35
N ASN A 75 23.57 20.58 -11.24
CA ASN A 75 23.65 21.96 -11.72
C ASN A 75 22.47 22.86 -11.32
N VAL A 76 21.93 22.67 -10.11
CA VAL A 76 20.80 23.44 -9.59
C VAL A 76 21.29 24.66 -8.80
N TYR A 77 20.90 25.84 -9.25
CA TYR A 77 21.23 27.12 -8.62
C TYR A 77 19.97 27.87 -8.20
N ILE A 78 20.11 28.69 -7.15
CA ILE A 78 19.07 29.59 -6.67
C ILE A 78 19.49 31.05 -6.81
N ILE A 79 18.52 31.90 -7.16
CA ILE A 79 18.66 33.35 -7.14
C ILE A 79 17.46 33.95 -6.42
N LYS A 80 17.64 35.08 -5.73
CA LYS A 80 16.49 35.85 -5.21
C LYS A 80 15.62 36.33 -6.37
N GLY A 81 14.30 36.33 -6.24
CA GLY A 81 13.43 36.81 -7.30
C GLY A 81 11.94 36.64 -7.06
N ASP A 82 11.17 37.48 -7.74
CA ASP A 82 9.71 37.49 -7.72
C ASP A 82 9.14 36.92 -9.03
N ARG A 83 7.80 36.94 -9.16
CA ARG A 83 7.10 36.49 -10.38
C ARG A 83 7.51 37.29 -11.62
N THR A 84 7.84 38.56 -11.47
CA THR A 84 8.26 39.42 -12.58
C THR A 84 9.62 38.96 -13.11
N ARG A 85 10.58 38.73 -12.21
CA ARG A 85 11.91 38.23 -12.55
C ARG A 85 11.85 36.82 -13.15
N LEU A 86 11.03 35.94 -12.58
CA LEU A 86 10.80 34.59 -13.12
C LEU A 86 10.35 34.64 -14.58
N GLN A 87 9.38 35.50 -14.90
CA GLN A 87 8.91 35.66 -16.28
C GLN A 87 9.97 36.26 -17.21
N ALA A 88 10.82 37.17 -16.71
CA ALA A 88 11.91 37.74 -17.48
C ALA A 88 12.98 36.68 -17.82
N LEU A 89 13.35 35.85 -16.85
CA LEU A 89 14.34 34.77 -17.04
C LEU A 89 13.84 33.69 -18.00
N ARG A 90 12.57 33.29 -17.89
CA ARG A 90 11.94 32.35 -18.84
C ARG A 90 11.92 32.84 -20.29
N LYS A 91 12.01 34.15 -20.52
CA LYS A 91 12.07 34.76 -21.87
C LYS A 91 13.49 35.12 -22.31
N SER A 92 14.48 34.90 -21.46
CA SER A 92 15.87 35.23 -21.72
C SER A 92 16.57 34.10 -22.49
N PRO A 93 17.77 34.34 -23.07
CA PRO A 93 18.59 33.29 -23.67
C PRO A 93 18.95 32.15 -22.71
N TYR A 94 18.95 32.41 -21.39
CA TYR A 94 19.28 31.42 -20.37
C TYR A 94 18.28 30.25 -20.36
N ALA A 95 17.02 30.48 -20.78
CA ALA A 95 16.01 29.43 -20.92
C ALA A 95 16.41 28.32 -21.92
N ASN A 96 17.34 28.60 -22.85
CA ASN A 96 17.80 27.61 -23.83
C ASN A 96 18.91 26.70 -23.30
N VAL A 97 19.53 27.03 -22.16
CA VAL A 97 20.59 26.24 -21.52
C VAL A 97 20.14 25.63 -20.21
N THR A 98 19.00 26.06 -19.68
CA THR A 98 18.33 25.46 -18.52
C THR A 98 17.34 24.38 -18.93
N GLU A 99 17.21 23.33 -18.13
CA GLU A 99 16.12 22.38 -18.24
C GLU A 99 14.79 23.01 -17.78
N PHE A 100 14.82 23.67 -16.63
CA PHE A 100 13.71 24.48 -16.15
C PHE A 100 14.17 25.71 -15.36
N ILE A 101 13.32 26.74 -15.42
CA ILE A 101 13.40 27.94 -14.61
C ILE A 101 12.07 28.03 -13.87
N GLU A 102 12.08 27.80 -12.57
CA GLU A 102 10.85 27.65 -11.79
C GLU A 102 10.93 28.33 -10.42
N PRO A 103 9.79 28.68 -9.80
CA PRO A 103 9.81 29.24 -8.47
C PRO A 103 10.29 28.20 -7.44
N ASN A 104 11.18 28.60 -6.54
CA ASN A 104 11.55 27.76 -5.39
C ASN A 104 10.46 27.90 -4.32
N TYR A 105 9.37 27.15 -4.47
CA TYR A 105 8.23 27.27 -3.57
C TYR A 105 8.60 26.96 -2.11
N ILE A 106 7.96 27.68 -1.20
CA ILE A 106 8.13 27.48 0.24
C ILE A 106 7.11 26.45 0.71
N TYR A 107 7.60 25.39 1.33
CA TYR A 107 6.84 24.36 1.98
C TYR A 107 6.93 24.58 3.48
N ARG A 108 5.89 24.19 4.21
CA ARG A 108 5.81 24.39 5.65
C ARG A 108 5.38 23.11 6.33
N THR A 109 5.80 22.94 7.57
CA THR A 109 5.03 22.16 8.53
C THR A 109 3.66 22.79 8.57
N VAL A 110 2.61 21.99 8.46
CA VAL A 110 1.28 22.54 8.61
C VAL A 110 1.17 23.06 10.05
N PRO A 111 0.64 24.29 10.32
CA PRO A 111 0.76 24.92 11.62
C PRO A 111 0.38 23.97 12.74
N LEU A 112 1.28 23.80 13.71
CA LEU A 112 1.01 23.06 14.93
C LEU A 112 -0.33 23.57 15.46
N GLY A 113 -1.34 22.69 15.50
CA GLY A 113 -2.64 23.03 16.04
C GLY A 113 -2.54 23.34 17.53
N LYS A 114 -3.65 23.23 18.26
CA LYS A 114 -3.60 23.37 19.71
C LYS A 114 -2.66 22.31 20.32
N ASN A 115 -1.48 22.74 20.78
CA ASN A 115 -0.57 21.89 21.56
C ASN A 115 -1.29 21.48 22.83
N THR A 116 -1.57 20.19 22.97
CA THR A 116 -2.29 19.67 24.14
C THR A 116 -1.27 18.97 25.02
N GLY A 117 -0.97 19.57 26.18
CA GLY A 117 -0.04 18.99 27.13
C GLY A 117 -0.54 17.67 27.70
N LEU A 118 0.38 16.82 28.17
CA LEU A 118 0.07 15.52 28.76
C LEU A 118 -1.00 15.59 29.88
N ALA A 119 -0.98 16.64 30.70
CA ALA A 119 -1.96 16.84 31.77
C ALA A 119 -3.40 17.04 31.24
N GLU A 120 -3.55 17.78 30.14
CA GLU A 120 -4.84 18.03 29.49
C GLU A 120 -5.37 16.78 28.78
N LEU A 121 -4.50 16.03 28.08
CA LEU A 121 -4.85 14.74 27.48
C LEU A 121 -5.32 13.72 28.53
N SER A 122 -4.71 13.76 29.72
CA SER A 122 -5.09 12.89 30.84
C SER A 122 -6.47 13.23 31.40
N ALA A 123 -6.91 14.48 31.30
CA ALA A 123 -8.23 14.93 31.76
C ALA A 123 -9.35 14.59 30.76
N GLN A 124 -9.02 14.57 29.45
CA GLN A 124 -9.97 14.22 28.37
C GLN A 124 -10.25 12.71 28.27
N ASN A 125 -9.27 11.85 28.63
CA ASN A 125 -9.36 10.40 28.51
C ASN A 125 -9.96 9.66 29.74
N ASN A 126 -10.88 10.27 30.49
CA ASN A 126 -11.61 9.64 31.61
C ASN A 126 -12.66 8.58 31.16
N GLN A 127 -12.33 7.76 30.16
CA GLN A 127 -13.06 6.54 29.82
C GLN A 127 -12.21 5.37 30.32
N ASN A 128 -12.76 4.58 31.25
CA ASN A 128 -12.14 3.38 31.82
C ASN A 128 -11.81 2.36 30.71
N THR A 129 -10.63 2.47 30.09
CA THR A 129 -10.03 1.38 29.34
C THR A 129 -9.33 0.48 30.35
N ASN A 130 -9.93 -0.69 30.63
CA ASN A 130 -9.23 -1.76 31.34
C ASN A 130 -7.86 -1.95 30.67
N PRO A 131 -6.75 -1.94 31.42
CA PRO A 131 -5.44 -2.21 30.82
C PRO A 131 -5.50 -3.61 30.23
N SER A 132 -5.58 -3.69 28.91
CA SER A 132 -5.37 -4.94 28.20
C SER A 132 -3.99 -5.44 28.60
N LEU A 133 -3.91 -6.66 29.13
CA LEU A 133 -2.65 -7.39 29.35
C LEU A 133 -1.90 -7.70 28.02
N VAL A 134 -2.42 -7.20 26.89
CA VAL A 134 -1.91 -7.37 25.53
C VAL A 134 -1.71 -5.97 24.94
N GLY A 135 -0.52 -5.41 25.14
CA GLY A 135 -0.09 -4.09 24.68
C GLY A 135 1.33 -3.80 25.21
N PRO A 136 2.06 -2.82 24.63
CA PRO A 136 3.35 -2.41 25.15
C PRO A 136 3.30 -1.94 26.61
N ASN A 137 4.42 -2.07 27.32
CA ASN A 137 4.51 -1.76 28.75
C ASN A 137 4.77 -0.27 29.07
N ASP A 138 4.70 0.58 28.05
CA ASP A 138 5.02 2.00 28.08
C ASP A 138 3.95 2.81 28.86
N GLN A 139 4.41 3.77 29.65
CA GLN A 139 3.61 4.44 30.70
C GLN A 139 2.31 5.09 30.19
N TYR A 140 2.33 5.63 28.99
CA TYR A 140 1.25 6.40 28.39
C TYR A 140 0.63 5.72 27.16
N TYR A 141 0.96 4.45 26.89
CA TYR A 141 0.41 3.70 25.75
C TYR A 141 -1.13 3.69 25.74
N SER A 142 -1.76 3.55 26.90
CA SER A 142 -3.23 3.58 27.04
C SER A 142 -3.88 4.90 26.61
N LYS A 143 -3.11 5.97 26.41
CA LYS A 143 -3.57 7.27 25.91
C LYS A 143 -3.45 7.40 24.39
N GLN A 144 -2.76 6.48 23.71
CA GLN A 144 -2.55 6.48 22.26
C GLN A 144 -3.71 5.79 21.53
N TRP A 145 -4.89 6.41 21.58
CA TRP A 145 -6.10 5.94 20.88
C TRP A 145 -5.85 5.64 19.39
N ASN A 146 -4.93 6.38 18.77
CA ASN A 146 -4.53 6.29 17.38
C ASN A 146 -3.96 4.91 17.03
N LEU A 147 -3.13 4.33 17.90
CA LEU A 147 -2.52 3.01 17.69
C LEU A 147 -3.56 1.89 17.79
N HIS A 148 -4.45 1.98 18.77
CA HIS A 148 -5.58 1.07 18.91
C HIS A 148 -6.55 1.14 17.71
N LYS A 149 -6.82 2.36 17.21
CA LYS A 149 -7.77 2.60 16.11
C LYS A 149 -7.33 1.92 14.83
N ILE A 150 -6.02 1.92 14.54
CA ILE A 150 -5.44 1.24 13.36
C ILE A 150 -5.15 -0.25 13.60
N GLY A 151 -5.36 -0.77 14.82
CA GLY A 151 -5.13 -2.18 15.17
C GLY A 151 -3.66 -2.60 15.06
N VAL A 152 -2.73 -1.75 15.49
CA VAL A 152 -1.29 -2.01 15.33
C VAL A 152 -0.81 -3.23 16.13
N GLU A 153 -1.47 -3.56 17.24
CA GLU A 153 -1.13 -4.69 18.10
C GLU A 153 -1.23 -6.02 17.35
N GLY A 154 -2.24 -6.16 16.48
CA GLY A 154 -2.40 -7.32 15.61
C GLY A 154 -1.25 -7.44 14.61
N ALA A 155 -0.76 -6.32 14.07
CA ALA A 155 0.41 -6.28 13.19
C ALA A 155 1.71 -6.68 13.92
N TRP A 156 1.92 -6.20 15.16
CA TRP A 156 3.10 -6.52 15.98
C TRP A 156 3.25 -8.01 16.31
N THR A 157 2.16 -8.79 16.26
CA THR A 157 2.24 -10.26 16.37
C THR A 157 3.04 -10.91 15.23
N ARG A 158 3.22 -10.19 14.11
CA ARG A 158 3.90 -10.68 12.89
C ARG A 158 5.23 -9.97 12.63
N THR A 159 5.25 -8.64 12.69
CA THR A 159 6.43 -7.83 12.41
C THR A 159 6.36 -6.48 13.12
N LYS A 160 7.52 -5.90 13.41
CA LYS A 160 7.67 -4.60 14.09
C LYS A 160 8.46 -3.61 13.23
N GLY A 161 8.78 -3.96 11.98
CA GLY A 161 9.51 -3.11 11.05
C GLY A 161 11.03 -3.33 11.01
N SER A 162 11.52 -4.42 11.60
CA SER A 162 12.96 -4.73 11.63
C SER A 162 13.58 -4.77 10.23
N GLY A 163 14.75 -4.14 10.08
CA GLY A 163 15.50 -4.09 8.83
C GLY A 163 15.01 -3.07 7.80
N ILE A 164 13.97 -2.28 8.14
CA ILE A 164 13.43 -1.23 7.27
C ILE A 164 13.93 0.14 7.74
N THR A 165 14.33 0.98 6.79
CA THR A 165 14.74 2.37 7.05
C THR A 165 13.66 3.34 6.60
N VAL A 166 13.17 4.17 7.52
CA VAL A 166 12.20 5.24 7.24
C VAL A 166 12.90 6.59 7.30
N ALA A 167 12.95 7.29 6.18
CA ALA A 167 13.41 8.67 6.12
C ALA A 167 12.30 9.63 6.49
N VAL A 168 12.59 10.51 7.45
CA VAL A 168 11.69 11.55 7.91
C VAL A 168 12.25 12.87 7.41
N ILE A 169 11.62 13.40 6.36
CA ILE A 169 11.96 14.68 5.73
C ILE A 169 11.12 15.76 6.42
N ASP A 170 11.73 16.50 7.34
CA ASP A 170 11.01 17.39 8.29
C ASP A 170 11.94 18.46 8.91
N THR A 171 11.67 18.94 10.13
CA THR A 171 12.49 19.91 10.89
C THR A 171 13.74 19.29 11.53
N GLY A 172 14.00 18.02 11.30
CA GLY A 172 15.06 17.24 11.96
C GLY A 172 14.50 16.27 13.00
N ILE A 173 15.37 15.50 13.65
CA ILE A 173 14.99 14.63 14.77
C ILE A 173 15.98 14.82 15.90
N THR A 174 15.48 15.14 17.08
CA THR A 174 16.27 15.13 18.32
C THR A 174 16.02 13.82 19.06
N GLN A 175 17.10 13.12 19.41
CA GLN A 175 17.01 11.85 20.14
C GLN A 175 16.66 12.09 21.61
N VAL A 176 15.37 12.36 21.86
CA VAL A 176 14.79 12.45 23.21
C VAL A 176 14.82 11.10 23.94
N ARG A 177 14.44 11.08 25.21
CA ARG A 177 14.60 9.89 26.07
C ARG A 177 13.86 8.68 25.53
N ASP A 178 12.68 8.87 24.99
CA ASP A 178 11.83 7.83 24.44
C ASP A 178 12.17 7.48 22.97
N LEU A 179 13.24 8.07 22.44
CA LEU A 179 13.92 7.65 21.21
C LEU A 179 15.32 7.09 21.49
N ALA A 180 15.69 6.85 22.76
CA ALA A 180 17.03 6.41 23.13
C ALA A 180 17.42 5.05 22.51
N ASP A 181 16.48 4.10 22.41
CA ASP A 181 16.73 2.78 21.85
C ASP A 181 16.33 2.67 20.37
N THR A 182 15.75 3.73 19.80
CA THR A 182 15.43 3.82 18.38
C THR A 182 16.71 3.87 17.55
N LYS A 183 16.77 3.08 16.48
CA LYS A 183 17.95 3.03 15.60
C LYS A 183 17.94 4.21 14.65
N PHE A 184 19.05 4.94 14.59
CA PHE A 184 19.25 6.01 13.63
C PHE A 184 20.32 5.61 12.60
N VAL A 185 20.01 5.83 11.32
CA VAL A 185 21.02 5.83 10.26
C VAL A 185 21.50 7.26 10.02
N LYS A 186 22.55 7.43 9.20
CA LYS A 186 23.09 8.75 8.89
C LYS A 186 22.03 9.63 8.22
N GLY A 187 21.79 10.79 8.82
CA GLY A 187 20.93 11.83 8.29
C GLY A 187 21.70 12.99 7.64
N TYR A 188 20.98 14.06 7.32
CA TYR A 188 21.56 15.29 6.80
C TYR A 188 20.67 16.51 7.07
N ASP A 189 21.29 17.64 7.36
CA ASP A 189 20.65 18.95 7.49
C ASP A 189 20.93 19.77 6.22
N PHE A 190 19.92 19.87 5.36
CA PHE A 190 19.96 20.63 4.11
C PHE A 190 19.86 22.13 4.36
N VAL A 191 19.19 22.54 5.44
CA VAL A 191 19.02 23.96 5.81
C VAL A 191 20.36 24.60 6.20
N ASN A 192 21.20 23.87 6.95
CA ASN A 192 22.47 24.37 7.47
C ASN A 192 23.71 23.68 6.86
N ASP A 193 23.52 22.79 5.88
CA ASP A 193 24.55 22.02 5.18
C ASP A 193 25.51 21.26 6.13
N LYS A 194 24.97 20.45 7.04
CA LYS A 194 25.75 19.64 8.01
C LYS A 194 25.18 18.24 8.23
N GLU A 195 25.98 17.33 8.77
CA GLU A 195 25.54 15.93 8.99
C GLU A 195 24.54 15.79 10.16
N GLN A 196 24.58 16.70 11.14
CA GLN A 196 23.70 16.64 12.31
C GLN A 196 22.34 17.27 12.00
N ALA A 197 21.35 16.44 11.71
CA ALA A 197 19.96 16.82 11.45
C ALA A 197 19.11 16.88 12.73
N ASN A 198 19.61 17.60 13.74
CA ASN A 198 18.88 17.78 15.01
C ASN A 198 17.65 18.66 14.81
N ASP A 199 16.60 18.37 15.56
CA ASP A 199 15.38 19.16 15.57
C ASP A 199 15.55 20.39 16.47
N ASP A 200 15.03 21.53 16.02
CA ASP A 200 14.95 22.79 16.74
C ASP A 200 13.52 23.38 16.73
N ASN A 201 12.54 22.60 16.23
CA ASN A 201 11.13 23.00 16.18
C ASN A 201 10.22 22.05 16.99
N GLY A 202 10.52 20.76 17.00
CA GLY A 202 9.74 19.72 17.66
C GLY A 202 8.71 19.02 16.76
N HIS A 203 8.44 19.54 15.57
CA HIS A 203 7.54 18.85 14.64
C HIS A 203 8.14 17.52 14.14
N GLY A 204 9.37 17.54 13.64
CA GLY A 204 10.03 16.36 13.09
C GLY A 204 10.28 15.26 14.13
N THR A 205 10.63 15.61 15.37
CA THR A 205 10.77 14.64 16.46
C THR A 205 9.45 13.95 16.81
N HIS A 206 8.33 14.69 16.80
CA HIS A 206 6.99 14.11 17.03
C HIS A 206 6.56 13.16 15.90
N VAL A 207 6.81 13.56 14.65
CA VAL A 207 6.56 12.75 13.45
C VAL A 207 7.38 11.45 13.50
N ALA A 208 8.68 11.56 13.81
CA ALA A 208 9.59 10.44 13.98
C ALA A 208 9.13 9.47 15.08
N GLY A 209 8.67 10.00 16.21
CA GLY A 209 8.06 9.23 17.29
C GLY A 209 6.87 8.40 16.82
N THR A 210 5.96 9.00 16.06
CA THR A 210 4.81 8.27 15.49
C THR A 210 5.24 7.09 14.61
N VAL A 211 6.33 7.24 13.86
CA VAL A 211 6.89 6.12 13.08
C VAL A 211 7.52 5.06 13.97
N ALA A 212 8.49 5.41 14.83
CA ALA A 212 9.35 4.44 15.50
C ALA A 212 9.84 4.89 16.90
N GLN A 213 8.97 5.50 17.71
CA GLN A 213 9.22 5.67 19.16
C GLN A 213 9.70 4.35 19.77
N THR A 214 10.65 4.42 20.71
CA THR A 214 11.03 3.25 21.49
C THR A 214 9.78 2.66 22.16
N THR A 215 9.66 1.34 22.19
CA THR A 215 8.46 0.66 22.69
C THR A 215 8.86 -0.54 23.54
N ASN A 216 8.12 -0.80 24.60
CA ASN A 216 8.42 -1.75 25.67
C ASN A 216 9.59 -1.36 26.59
N ASN A 217 9.84 -0.07 26.80
CA ASN A 217 10.92 0.43 27.67
C ASN A 217 10.44 0.90 29.05
N GLN A 218 9.16 0.67 29.40
CA GLN A 218 8.50 1.14 30.62
C GLN A 218 8.43 2.67 30.79
N TYR A 219 8.68 3.42 29.71
CA TYR A 219 8.69 4.87 29.68
C TYR A 219 7.81 5.37 28.53
N GLY A 220 7.31 6.60 28.64
CA GLY A 220 6.66 7.29 27.54
C GLY A 220 5.55 6.53 26.80
N VAL A 221 5.70 6.41 25.49
CA VAL A 221 4.66 6.01 24.51
C VAL A 221 5.25 5.04 23.48
N ALA A 222 4.47 4.62 22.48
CA ALA A 222 4.89 3.66 21.45
C ALA A 222 4.86 4.23 20.02
N GLY A 223 5.66 3.64 19.14
CA GLY A 223 5.73 3.95 17.71
C GLY A 223 5.17 2.80 16.85
N VAL A 224 4.68 3.10 15.65
CA VAL A 224 4.02 2.10 14.79
C VAL A 224 4.97 0.96 14.37
N ALA A 225 6.17 1.30 13.89
CA ALA A 225 7.20 0.38 13.44
C ALA A 225 8.46 0.53 14.32
N TYR A 226 8.32 0.25 15.61
CA TYR A 226 9.35 0.52 16.63
C TYR A 226 10.67 -0.29 16.50
N GLU A 227 10.78 -1.25 15.58
CA GLU A 227 12.06 -1.90 15.24
C GLU A 227 12.70 -1.37 13.94
N ALA A 228 12.04 -0.44 13.25
CA ALA A 228 12.59 0.24 12.07
C ALA A 228 13.72 1.21 12.46
N SER A 229 14.55 1.56 11.47
CA SER A 229 15.58 2.60 11.64
C SER A 229 15.09 3.91 11.06
N LEU A 230 15.39 5.03 11.71
CA LEU A 230 15.04 6.38 11.26
C LEU A 230 16.22 7.05 10.56
N MET A 231 15.96 7.71 9.43
CA MET A 231 16.90 8.59 8.74
C MET A 231 16.43 10.04 8.90
N PRO A 232 17.08 10.86 9.74
CA PRO A 232 16.68 12.24 9.96
C PRO A 232 17.14 13.13 8.79
N LEU A 233 16.20 13.73 8.07
CA LEU A 233 16.51 14.66 6.97
C LEU A 233 15.86 16.01 7.28
N LYS A 234 16.68 16.97 7.71
CA LYS A 234 16.20 18.30 8.05
C LYS A 234 16.18 19.17 6.79
N VAL A 235 14.98 19.55 6.38
CA VAL A 235 14.72 20.44 5.24
C VAL A 235 13.88 21.66 5.64
N LEU A 236 13.29 21.63 6.84
CA LEU A 236 12.53 22.73 7.40
C LEU A 236 13.36 23.39 8.51
N SER A 237 13.43 24.72 8.48
CA SER A 237 14.10 25.54 9.50
C SER A 237 13.36 25.50 10.85
N GLU A 238 13.92 26.14 11.87
CA GLU A 238 13.28 26.39 13.18
C GLU A 238 11.86 26.98 13.07
N SER A 239 11.60 27.76 12.01
CA SER A 239 10.28 28.32 11.71
C SER A 239 9.28 27.34 11.08
N GLY A 240 9.67 26.08 10.90
CA GLY A 240 8.88 25.04 10.23
C GLY A 240 8.75 25.27 8.72
N SER A 241 9.67 26.01 8.09
CA SER A 241 9.59 26.35 6.66
C SER A 241 10.86 25.96 5.92
N GLY A 242 10.72 25.48 4.69
CA GLY A 242 11.81 25.03 3.83
C GLY A 242 11.48 25.15 2.36
N THR A 243 12.46 24.89 1.50
CA THR A 243 12.35 25.12 0.06
C THR A 243 12.15 23.82 -0.71
N VAL A 244 11.57 23.91 -1.91
CA VAL A 244 11.43 22.77 -2.83
C VAL A 244 12.78 22.13 -3.13
N ALA A 245 13.82 22.94 -3.31
CA ALA A 245 15.15 22.44 -3.64
C ALA A 245 15.74 21.56 -2.52
N ASP A 246 15.69 22.03 -1.28
CA ASP A 246 16.11 21.25 -0.10
C ASP A 246 15.35 19.92 0.00
N ILE A 247 14.03 19.96 -0.23
CA ILE A 247 13.17 18.77 -0.16
C ILE A 247 13.48 17.79 -1.29
N ALA A 248 13.63 18.27 -2.52
CA ALA A 248 13.94 17.44 -3.67
C ALA A 248 15.30 16.73 -3.50
N GLU A 249 16.32 17.45 -3.01
CA GLU A 249 17.62 16.86 -2.70
C GLU A 249 17.56 15.85 -1.55
N ALA A 250 16.76 16.12 -0.51
CA ALA A 250 16.54 15.17 0.58
C ALA A 250 15.87 13.87 0.10
N ILE A 251 14.92 13.95 -0.84
CA ILE A 251 14.29 12.76 -1.44
C ILE A 251 15.32 11.91 -2.19
N LYS A 252 16.16 12.53 -3.02
CA LYS A 252 17.23 11.84 -3.75
C LYS A 252 18.25 11.22 -2.78
N PHE A 253 18.68 11.99 -1.78
CA PHE A 253 19.61 11.53 -0.74
C PHE A 253 19.05 10.33 0.02
N ALA A 254 17.77 10.37 0.42
CA ALA A 254 17.11 9.26 1.11
C ALA A 254 17.17 7.98 0.26
N ALA A 255 16.82 8.08 -1.02
CA ALA A 255 16.85 6.96 -1.95
C ALA A 255 18.27 6.42 -2.17
N ASP A 256 19.27 7.29 -2.23
CA ASP A 256 20.68 6.91 -2.38
C ASP A 256 21.29 6.26 -1.13
N LYS A 257 20.81 6.67 0.05
CA LYS A 257 21.25 6.11 1.33
C LYS A 257 20.45 4.90 1.78
N GLY A 258 19.58 4.38 0.91
CA GLY A 258 18.84 3.13 1.15
C GLY A 258 17.65 3.29 2.08
N ALA A 259 16.98 4.44 2.06
CA ALA A 259 15.66 4.56 2.68
C ALA A 259 14.67 3.66 1.95
N ASP A 260 13.86 2.93 2.70
CA ASP A 260 12.80 2.06 2.18
C ASP A 260 11.47 2.80 2.04
N VAL A 261 11.24 3.75 2.93
CA VAL A 261 10.04 4.59 3.03
C VAL A 261 10.49 6.03 3.30
N ILE A 262 9.86 6.99 2.64
CA ILE A 262 10.01 8.44 2.88
C ILE A 262 8.68 8.97 3.41
N ASN A 263 8.73 9.66 4.55
CA ASN A 263 7.60 10.42 5.09
C ASN A 263 7.87 11.92 4.96
N MET A 264 6.93 12.63 4.35
CA MET A 264 6.92 14.08 4.22
C MET A 264 5.68 14.66 4.91
N SER A 265 5.81 14.98 6.20
CA SER A 265 4.75 15.60 7.00
C SER A 265 4.69 17.13 6.80
N LEU A 266 4.83 17.55 5.55
CA LEU A 266 4.95 18.92 5.11
C LEU A 266 4.11 19.14 3.86
N GLY A 267 3.77 20.39 3.59
CA GLY A 267 2.99 20.74 2.43
C GLY A 267 3.27 22.15 1.95
N GLY A 268 3.05 22.38 0.66
CA GLY A 268 3.22 23.66 0.02
C GLY A 268 2.23 23.85 -1.11
N GLY A 269 2.10 25.11 -1.52
CA GLY A 269 1.44 25.44 -2.77
C GLY A 269 2.42 25.30 -3.94
N GLY A 270 1.95 24.77 -5.06
CA GLY A 270 2.65 24.83 -6.33
C GLY A 270 3.33 23.53 -6.77
N GLU A 271 3.17 23.24 -8.05
CA GLU A 271 3.82 22.16 -8.77
C GLU A 271 5.23 22.60 -9.20
N SER A 272 6.20 21.71 -9.07
CA SER A 272 7.62 21.88 -9.39
C SER A 272 8.10 20.64 -10.12
N GLN A 273 8.80 20.85 -11.23
CA GLN A 273 9.38 19.75 -12.00
C GLN A 273 10.51 19.09 -11.21
N LEU A 274 11.35 19.87 -10.52
CA LEU A 274 12.43 19.36 -9.68
C LEU A 274 11.92 18.37 -8.61
N MET A 275 10.81 18.72 -7.95
CA MET A 275 10.17 17.86 -6.97
C MET A 275 9.62 16.57 -7.60
N GLN A 276 8.96 16.69 -8.74
CA GLN A 276 8.42 15.54 -9.47
C GLN A 276 9.53 14.57 -9.90
N ASP A 277 10.65 15.10 -10.40
CA ASP A 277 11.78 14.28 -10.85
C ASP A 277 12.48 13.59 -9.67
N ALA A 278 12.59 14.25 -8.52
CA ALA A 278 13.11 13.63 -7.30
C ALA A 278 12.20 12.49 -6.80
N ILE A 279 10.87 12.70 -6.81
CA ILE A 279 9.87 11.67 -6.46
C ILE A 279 9.98 10.48 -7.41
N GLU A 280 10.04 10.73 -8.71
CA GLU A 280 10.18 9.69 -9.73
C GLU A 280 11.50 8.91 -9.57
N TYR A 281 12.59 9.59 -9.24
CA TYR A 281 13.88 8.96 -8.94
C TYR A 281 13.80 8.01 -7.75
N ALA A 282 13.23 8.46 -6.63
CA ALA A 282 13.05 7.63 -5.44
C ALA A 282 12.09 6.45 -5.69
N TYR A 283 10.99 6.69 -6.39
CA TYR A 283 10.03 5.64 -6.77
C TYR A 283 10.69 4.55 -7.63
N LYS A 284 11.48 4.92 -8.64
CA LYS A 284 12.24 3.97 -9.49
C LYS A 284 13.26 3.14 -8.71
N LYS A 285 13.73 3.62 -7.56
CA LYS A 285 14.58 2.87 -6.63
C LYS A 285 13.80 1.96 -5.67
N GLY A 286 12.48 1.89 -5.80
CA GLY A 286 11.61 1.07 -4.96
C GLY A 286 11.31 1.71 -3.60
N VAL A 287 11.50 3.01 -3.45
CA VAL A 287 11.19 3.75 -2.21
C VAL A 287 9.70 4.10 -2.18
N VAL A 288 9.03 3.85 -1.06
CA VAL A 288 7.63 4.25 -0.85
C VAL A 288 7.60 5.68 -0.36
N ILE A 289 6.83 6.56 -1.01
CA ILE A 289 6.79 7.98 -0.69
C ILE A 289 5.40 8.33 -0.17
N ILE A 290 5.34 8.95 1.01
CA ILE A 290 4.10 9.24 1.74
C ILE A 290 4.12 10.70 2.16
N ALA A 291 3.02 11.41 1.95
CA ALA A 291 2.92 12.83 2.30
C ALA A 291 1.55 13.22 2.87
N ALA A 292 1.57 14.26 3.71
CA ALA A 292 0.38 14.84 4.31
C ALA A 292 -0.49 15.59 3.27
N ALA A 293 -1.80 15.39 3.30
CA ALA A 293 -2.72 16.02 2.35
C ALA A 293 -2.90 17.54 2.54
N GLY A 294 -2.58 18.10 3.71
CA GLY A 294 -2.77 19.51 4.07
C GLY A 294 -3.93 19.75 5.05
N ASN A 295 -3.96 20.92 5.70
CA ASN A 295 -4.91 21.25 6.78
C ASN A 295 -5.76 22.51 6.49
N GLU A 296 -6.08 22.76 5.22
CA GLU A 296 -6.85 23.92 4.78
C GLU A 296 -8.35 23.63 4.63
N SER A 297 -8.79 22.38 4.86
CA SER A 297 -10.14 21.87 4.61
C SER A 297 -10.62 22.11 3.17
N THR A 298 -9.73 21.91 2.19
CA THR A 298 -10.01 22.13 0.76
C THR A 298 -10.18 20.82 -0.02
N ASP A 299 -10.88 20.92 -1.15
CA ASP A 299 -11.06 19.84 -2.15
C ASP A 299 -9.82 19.79 -3.07
N GLY A 300 -8.86 19.00 -2.65
CA GLY A 300 -7.57 18.72 -3.28
C GLY A 300 -6.45 18.66 -2.26
N ALA A 301 -5.64 17.61 -2.30
CA ALA A 301 -4.42 17.53 -1.52
C ALA A 301 -3.41 18.61 -1.97
N SER A 302 -2.62 19.10 -1.01
CA SER A 302 -1.47 19.97 -1.25
C SER A 302 -0.31 19.19 -1.89
N TYR A 303 0.65 19.90 -2.47
CA TYR A 303 1.90 19.25 -2.88
C TYR A 303 2.78 19.04 -1.63
N PRO A 304 3.49 17.91 -1.49
CA PRO A 304 3.75 16.92 -2.53
C PRO A 304 2.76 15.75 -2.58
N ALA A 305 1.77 15.66 -1.67
CA ALA A 305 0.78 14.57 -1.64
C ALA A 305 0.00 14.39 -2.95
N ARG A 306 -0.14 15.45 -3.74
CA ARG A 306 -0.83 15.42 -5.03
C ARG A 306 0.00 14.85 -6.21
N TYR A 307 1.31 14.67 -6.05
CA TYR A 307 2.12 14.10 -7.13
C TYR A 307 1.78 12.62 -7.37
N PRO A 308 1.89 12.13 -8.62
CA PRO A 308 1.94 10.71 -8.88
C PRO A 308 3.05 10.03 -8.06
N HIS A 309 2.85 8.75 -7.72
CA HIS A 309 3.80 7.95 -6.92
C HIS A 309 3.98 8.39 -5.46
N VAL A 310 3.25 9.42 -5.01
CA VAL A 310 3.14 9.80 -3.60
C VAL A 310 1.81 9.31 -3.05
N ILE A 311 1.85 8.66 -1.90
CA ILE A 311 0.65 8.25 -1.16
C ILE A 311 0.18 9.45 -0.33
N GLY A 312 -0.92 10.07 -0.75
CA GLY A 312 -1.50 11.22 -0.05
C GLY A 312 -2.39 10.81 1.11
N VAL A 313 -2.12 11.39 2.30
CA VAL A 313 -2.75 10.97 3.56
C VAL A 313 -3.63 12.06 4.16
N SER A 314 -4.93 11.79 4.25
CA SER A 314 -5.89 12.64 4.98
C SER A 314 -5.99 12.23 6.47
N ALA A 315 -6.56 13.10 7.30
CA ALA A 315 -6.64 12.93 8.75
C ALA A 315 -8.07 12.67 9.24
N PHE A 316 -8.21 11.75 10.19
CA PHE A 316 -9.42 11.54 10.97
C PHE A 316 -9.17 11.64 12.49
N GLY A 317 -10.23 11.91 13.26
CA GLY A 317 -10.22 12.01 14.72
C GLY A 317 -10.58 10.71 15.46
N PRO A 318 -10.63 10.72 16.81
CA PRO A 318 -10.97 9.54 17.61
C PRO A 318 -12.35 8.94 17.30
N ASP A 319 -13.31 9.80 16.96
CA ASP A 319 -14.65 9.43 16.50
C ASP A 319 -14.63 8.64 15.17
N GLY A 320 -13.54 8.73 14.41
CA GLY A 320 -13.41 8.16 13.07
C GLY A 320 -13.94 9.08 11.97
N GLU A 321 -14.34 10.30 12.32
CA GLU A 321 -14.76 11.28 11.32
C GLU A 321 -13.55 12.03 10.77
N LYS A 322 -13.65 12.51 9.53
CA LYS A 322 -12.64 13.38 8.94
C LYS A 322 -12.39 14.56 9.87
N ALA A 323 -11.12 14.80 10.19
CA ALA A 323 -10.74 15.95 10.97
C ALA A 323 -11.18 17.23 10.26
N SER A 324 -11.73 18.20 11.00
CA SER A 324 -12.33 19.41 10.44
C SER A 324 -11.36 20.17 9.52
N TYR A 325 -10.06 20.16 9.86
CA TYR A 325 -9.00 20.82 9.10
C TYR A 325 -8.52 20.02 7.88
N SER A 326 -8.72 18.70 7.81
CA SER A 326 -8.08 17.87 6.77
C SER A 326 -8.55 18.24 5.36
N ASN A 327 -7.61 18.42 4.45
CA ASN A 327 -7.88 18.39 3.00
C ASN A 327 -8.39 17.00 2.59
N TYR A 328 -9.09 16.96 1.48
CA TYR A 328 -9.77 15.79 0.94
C TYR A 328 -9.81 15.85 -0.59
N GLY A 329 -10.45 14.90 -1.26
CA GLY A 329 -10.65 14.97 -2.70
C GLY A 329 -9.46 14.43 -3.49
N ALA A 330 -9.13 15.07 -4.61
CA ALA A 330 -8.08 14.60 -5.52
C ALA A 330 -6.70 14.59 -4.84
N GLY A 331 -5.95 13.49 -4.99
CA GLY A 331 -4.63 13.30 -4.36
C GLY A 331 -4.69 12.74 -2.94
N VAL A 332 -5.85 12.31 -2.44
CA VAL A 332 -5.97 11.53 -1.20
C VAL A 332 -6.17 10.05 -1.55
N ASP A 333 -5.22 9.21 -1.11
CA ASP A 333 -5.23 7.77 -1.36
C ASP A 333 -5.74 6.97 -0.16
N ILE A 334 -5.50 7.45 1.07
CA ILE A 334 -5.88 6.80 2.31
C ILE A 334 -6.00 7.81 3.45
N SER A 335 -6.74 7.45 4.51
CA SER A 335 -6.83 8.26 5.73
C SER A 335 -6.22 7.57 6.93
N ALA A 336 -5.66 8.35 7.85
CA ALA A 336 -5.04 7.85 9.08
C ALA A 336 -5.33 8.76 10.29
N PRO A 337 -5.04 8.31 11.52
CA PRO A 337 -5.24 9.13 12.72
C PRO A 337 -4.38 10.40 12.68
N GLY A 338 -5.02 11.55 12.52
CA GLY A 338 -4.35 12.86 12.56
C GLY A 338 -4.71 13.67 13.81
N GLY A 339 -5.71 13.23 14.58
CA GLY A 339 -6.18 13.93 15.76
C GLY A 339 -7.25 14.99 15.48
N SER A 340 -7.92 15.41 16.54
CA SER A 340 -8.94 16.47 16.53
C SER A 340 -9.04 17.12 17.91
N GLU A 341 -9.96 18.06 18.07
CA GLU A 341 -10.23 18.71 19.36
C GLU A 341 -10.59 17.73 20.49
N THR A 342 -11.10 16.54 20.14
CA THR A 342 -11.51 15.50 21.09
C THR A 342 -10.40 14.49 21.38
N GLY A 343 -9.28 14.54 20.67
CA GLY A 343 -8.11 13.71 20.97
C GLY A 343 -6.96 13.97 19.99
N ALA A 344 -5.85 14.47 20.52
CA ALA A 344 -4.61 14.67 19.78
C ALA A 344 -3.76 13.39 19.70
N ILE A 345 -2.71 13.40 18.87
CA ILE A 345 -1.72 12.34 18.76
C ILE A 345 -0.58 12.63 19.73
N LEU A 346 -0.44 11.80 20.75
CA LEU A 346 0.54 11.96 21.81
C LEU A 346 1.87 11.30 21.45
N GLN A 347 2.96 12.08 21.43
CA GLN A 347 4.34 11.59 21.36
C GLN A 347 5.28 12.38 22.27
N GLU A 348 6.46 11.83 22.59
CA GLU A 348 7.56 12.65 23.12
C GLU A 348 8.20 13.44 21.97
N THR A 349 8.42 14.73 22.20
CA THR A 349 9.11 15.64 21.29
C THR A 349 9.93 16.65 22.09
N ILE A 350 10.40 17.72 21.49
CA ILE A 350 11.09 18.82 22.16
C ILE A 350 10.20 20.05 22.32
N ASP A 351 10.43 20.82 23.39
CA ASP A 351 9.84 22.14 23.60
C ASP A 351 10.65 23.25 22.92
N GLU A 352 10.26 24.51 23.14
CA GLU A 352 10.96 25.70 22.61
C GLU A 352 12.41 25.83 23.12
N ASN A 353 12.78 25.14 24.20
CA ASN A 353 14.15 25.13 24.75
C ASN A 353 14.96 23.92 24.26
N GLY A 354 14.37 23.03 23.46
CA GLY A 354 14.98 21.77 23.03
C GLY A 354 14.92 20.66 24.08
N GLU A 355 14.12 20.80 25.14
CA GLU A 355 13.96 19.80 26.19
C GLU A 355 12.85 18.80 25.87
N GLY A 356 13.05 17.53 26.23
CA GLY A 356 12.07 16.46 25.99
C GLY A 356 10.75 16.69 26.73
N VAL A 357 9.63 16.65 26.00
CA VAL A 357 8.28 16.87 26.51
C VAL A 357 7.26 15.97 25.77
N PHE A 358 6.26 15.49 26.49
CA PHE A 358 5.13 14.78 25.89
C PHE A 358 4.04 15.76 25.42
N LEU A 359 3.81 15.83 24.11
CA LEU A 359 2.84 16.72 23.50
C LEU A 359 1.86 15.97 22.59
N GLY A 360 0.59 16.35 22.72
CA GLY A 360 -0.47 16.01 21.78
C GLY A 360 -0.50 17.02 20.63
N LEU A 361 -0.24 16.55 19.41
CA LEU A 361 -0.37 17.34 18.18
C LEU A 361 -1.53 16.84 17.31
N GLN A 362 -2.05 17.72 16.47
CA GLN A 362 -3.06 17.38 15.48
C GLN A 362 -2.67 17.90 14.09
N GLY A 363 -2.96 17.13 13.05
CA GLY A 363 -2.69 17.48 11.67
C GLY A 363 -2.62 16.27 10.74
N THR A 364 -2.75 16.49 9.44
CA THR A 364 -2.36 15.50 8.43
C THR A 364 -0.88 15.12 8.55
N SER A 365 -0.04 16.03 9.09
CA SER A 365 1.34 15.77 9.50
C SER A 365 1.50 14.65 10.54
N MET A 366 0.49 14.41 11.39
CA MET A 366 0.47 13.30 12.34
C MET A 366 -0.21 12.06 11.74
N ALA A 367 -1.06 12.21 10.72
CA ALA A 367 -1.65 11.09 9.99
C ALA A 367 -0.64 10.39 9.07
N SER A 368 0.14 11.15 8.29
CA SER A 368 1.18 10.66 7.39
C SER A 368 2.15 9.63 8.02
N PRO A 369 2.76 9.89 9.20
CA PRO A 369 3.71 8.94 9.81
C PRO A 369 3.06 7.64 10.28
N HIS A 370 1.75 7.59 10.52
CA HIS A 370 1.07 6.31 10.76
C HIS A 370 1.11 5.44 9.50
N VAL A 371 0.83 6.01 8.33
CA VAL A 371 0.89 5.30 7.05
C VAL A 371 2.34 4.91 6.75
N ALA A 372 3.32 5.77 7.04
CA ALA A 372 4.73 5.45 6.88
C ALA A 372 5.19 4.29 7.77
N GLY A 373 4.77 4.27 9.04
CA GLY A 373 5.00 3.15 9.94
C GLY A 373 4.36 1.86 9.43
N VAL A 374 3.09 1.89 8.99
CA VAL A 374 2.43 0.69 8.45
C VAL A 374 3.07 0.23 7.14
N ALA A 375 3.48 1.14 6.26
CA ALA A 375 4.25 0.81 5.05
C ALA A 375 5.57 0.11 5.39
N ALA A 376 6.26 0.56 6.44
CA ALA A 376 7.46 -0.13 6.94
C ALA A 376 7.14 -1.52 7.50
N LEU A 377 6.02 -1.70 8.22
CA LEU A 377 5.57 -3.02 8.67
C LEU A 377 5.27 -3.95 7.48
N ILE A 378 4.57 -3.47 6.45
CA ILE A 378 4.30 -4.24 5.22
C ILE A 378 5.61 -4.62 4.54
N LYS A 379 6.54 -3.68 4.37
CA LYS A 379 7.82 -3.92 3.69
C LYS A 379 8.69 -4.93 4.42
N ALA A 380 8.65 -4.91 5.76
CA ALA A 380 9.30 -5.92 6.61
C ALA A 380 8.73 -7.34 6.45
N THR A 381 7.54 -7.50 5.85
CA THR A 381 7.03 -8.84 5.48
C THR A 381 7.65 -9.40 4.21
N GLY A 382 8.41 -8.58 3.46
CA GLY A 382 9.07 -8.96 2.21
C GLY A 382 8.41 -8.38 0.95
N VAL A 383 7.39 -7.53 1.05
CA VAL A 383 6.80 -6.83 -0.09
C VAL A 383 7.66 -5.59 -0.40
N THR A 384 8.36 -5.57 -1.53
CA THR A 384 9.35 -4.51 -1.82
C THR A 384 8.83 -3.40 -2.72
N GLU A 385 7.92 -3.72 -3.65
CA GLU A 385 7.49 -2.80 -4.69
C GLU A 385 6.50 -1.75 -4.17
N PRO A 386 6.72 -0.44 -4.43
CA PRO A 386 5.85 0.63 -3.94
C PRO A 386 4.38 0.47 -4.32
N ASP A 387 4.08 0.10 -5.57
CA ASP A 387 2.71 -0.10 -6.04
C ASP A 387 1.99 -1.24 -5.30
N GLN A 388 2.73 -2.30 -4.94
CA GLN A 388 2.17 -3.41 -4.18
C GLN A 388 1.87 -2.98 -2.75
N ILE A 389 2.71 -2.14 -2.16
CA ILE A 389 2.50 -1.59 -0.81
C ILE A 389 1.26 -0.69 -0.79
N LEU A 390 1.14 0.24 -1.74
CA LEU A 390 -0.06 1.08 -1.89
C LEU A 390 -1.32 0.22 -2.04
N LYS A 391 -1.27 -0.81 -2.91
CA LYS A 391 -2.40 -1.71 -3.10
C LYS A 391 -2.76 -2.46 -1.82
N VAL A 392 -1.79 -2.96 -1.06
CA VAL A 392 -2.04 -3.61 0.24
C VAL A 392 -2.69 -2.62 1.21
N LEU A 393 -2.19 -1.39 1.30
CA LEU A 393 -2.77 -0.34 2.15
C LEU A 393 -4.24 -0.07 1.75
N GLN A 394 -4.53 0.11 0.46
CA GLN A 394 -5.87 0.38 -0.03
C GLN A 394 -6.83 -0.80 0.17
N GLN A 395 -6.38 -2.04 -0.08
CA GLN A 395 -7.22 -3.25 0.04
C GLN A 395 -7.50 -3.65 1.49
N SER A 396 -6.62 -3.27 2.41
CA SER A 396 -6.77 -3.56 3.84
C SER A 396 -7.47 -2.45 4.63
N ALA A 397 -7.61 -1.26 4.03
CA ALA A 397 -8.27 -0.13 4.64
C ALA A 397 -9.71 -0.45 5.04
N ARG A 398 -10.16 0.11 6.17
CA ARG A 398 -11.56 0.04 6.58
C ARG A 398 -12.35 1.01 5.71
N VAL A 399 -13.07 0.46 4.74
CA VAL A 399 -13.89 1.24 3.80
C VAL A 399 -14.99 1.98 4.55
N ILE A 400 -15.09 3.29 4.30
CA ILE A 400 -16.20 4.13 4.75
C ILE A 400 -17.21 4.22 3.61
N GLN A 401 -18.45 3.86 3.89
CA GLN A 401 -19.53 3.97 2.91
C GLN A 401 -19.92 5.43 2.70
N ASP A 402 -20.43 5.74 1.51
CA ASP A 402 -20.95 7.08 1.16
C ASP A 402 -19.90 8.21 1.19
N ASP A 403 -18.62 7.90 0.89
CA ASP A 403 -17.56 8.89 0.75
C ASP A 403 -17.57 9.61 -0.62
N GLY A 404 -18.64 10.36 -0.89
CA GLY A 404 -18.87 10.99 -2.19
C GLY A 404 -17.87 12.08 -2.58
N LEU A 405 -17.11 12.62 -1.62
CA LEU A 405 -16.12 13.69 -1.82
C LEU A 405 -14.67 13.23 -1.61
N ASN A 406 -14.44 11.92 -1.46
CA ASN A 406 -13.13 11.33 -1.21
C ASN A 406 -12.41 11.93 0.02
N TYR A 407 -13.10 11.93 1.16
CA TYR A 407 -12.55 12.31 2.46
C TYR A 407 -11.53 11.30 3.00
N TYR A 408 -11.72 10.01 2.70
CA TYR A 408 -10.98 8.92 3.30
C TYR A 408 -10.09 8.15 2.32
N GLY A 409 -10.08 8.50 1.02
CA GLY A 409 -9.37 7.71 0.02
C GLY A 409 -9.97 6.32 -0.10
N ALA A 410 -9.12 5.29 -0.06
CA ALA A 410 -9.57 3.90 0.04
C ALA A 410 -10.23 3.54 1.39
N GLY A 411 -10.10 4.39 2.41
CA GLY A 411 -10.67 4.19 3.74
C GLY A 411 -9.71 4.51 4.87
N GLN A 412 -10.06 4.09 6.08
CA GLN A 412 -9.23 4.27 7.27
C GLN A 412 -8.13 3.21 7.35
N LEU A 413 -6.90 3.64 7.64
CA LEU A 413 -5.73 2.78 7.80
C LEU A 413 -5.98 1.64 8.80
N ASN A 414 -5.57 0.42 8.44
CA ASN A 414 -5.68 -0.77 9.27
C ASN A 414 -4.39 -1.61 9.19
N ALA A 415 -3.54 -1.47 10.21
CA ALA A 415 -2.23 -2.09 10.27
C ALA A 415 -2.31 -3.62 10.32
N GLU A 416 -3.20 -4.18 11.15
CA GLU A 416 -3.35 -5.64 11.27
C GLU A 416 -3.76 -6.27 9.94
N ALA A 417 -4.79 -5.72 9.29
CA ALA A 417 -5.26 -6.22 8.01
C ALA A 417 -4.20 -6.09 6.92
N ALA A 418 -3.45 -4.98 6.89
CA ALA A 418 -2.39 -4.74 5.92
C ALA A 418 -1.26 -5.76 6.03
N VAL A 419 -0.71 -5.95 7.23
CA VAL A 419 0.39 -6.90 7.47
C VAL A 419 -0.07 -8.34 7.25
N LYS A 420 -1.30 -8.66 7.65
CA LYS A 420 -1.87 -9.99 7.38
C LYS A 420 -1.97 -10.26 5.88
N LEU A 421 -2.53 -9.32 5.11
CA LEU A 421 -2.66 -9.43 3.65
C LEU A 421 -1.30 -9.55 2.97
N ALA A 422 -0.32 -8.74 3.37
CA ALA A 422 1.05 -8.80 2.85
C ALA A 422 1.73 -10.16 3.11
N SER A 423 1.42 -10.79 4.25
CA SER A 423 1.97 -12.10 4.62
C SER A 423 1.29 -13.29 3.91
N GLU A 424 0.11 -13.13 3.31
CA GLU A 424 -0.71 -14.26 2.85
C GLU A 424 -0.23 -14.95 1.54
N GLY A 425 0.77 -14.39 0.86
CA GLY A 425 1.34 -14.91 -0.39
C GLY A 425 2.83 -15.31 -0.34
N GLN A 426 3.52 -15.09 0.78
CA GLN A 426 4.97 -15.33 0.86
C GLN A 426 5.31 -16.75 1.35
N ILE A 427 6.29 -17.39 0.71
CA ILE A 427 6.96 -18.56 1.27
C ILE A 427 8.05 -18.04 2.20
N SER A 428 7.73 -17.89 3.49
CA SER A 428 8.73 -17.57 4.49
C SER A 428 8.79 -18.67 5.56
N PHE A 429 9.96 -18.86 6.18
CA PHE A 429 10.11 -19.78 7.30
C PHE A 429 9.17 -19.44 8.48
N PRO A 430 8.97 -18.14 8.83
CA PRO A 430 7.91 -17.74 9.77
C PRO A 430 6.50 -18.16 9.33
N ASP A 431 6.15 -18.03 8.04
CA ASP A 431 4.84 -18.41 7.54
C ASP A 431 4.63 -19.93 7.53
N PHE A 432 5.67 -20.69 7.20
CA PHE A 432 5.67 -22.15 7.29
C PHE A 432 5.43 -22.62 8.72
N PHE A 433 6.18 -22.09 9.70
CA PHE A 433 6.01 -22.45 11.11
C PHE A 433 4.64 -22.05 11.66
N ARG A 434 4.11 -20.91 11.23
CA ARG A 434 2.75 -20.48 11.60
C ARG A 434 1.70 -21.42 11.01
N TRP A 435 1.81 -21.75 9.72
CA TRP A 435 0.93 -22.71 9.08
C TRP A 435 1.00 -24.09 9.77
N LEU A 436 2.20 -24.53 10.16
CA LEU A 436 2.44 -25.76 10.91
C LEU A 436 1.67 -25.73 12.25
N ARG A 437 1.76 -24.62 12.99
CA ARG A 437 1.04 -24.41 14.26
C ARG A 437 -0.48 -24.43 14.06
N ASP A 438 -0.97 -23.60 13.16
CA ASP A 438 -2.39 -23.32 13.00
C ASP A 438 -3.15 -24.56 12.46
N ASN A 439 -2.46 -25.46 11.76
CA ASN A 439 -3.01 -26.74 11.29
C ASN A 439 -2.69 -27.92 12.23
N GLY A 440 -2.16 -27.65 13.44
CA GLY A 440 -1.96 -28.68 14.47
C GLY A 440 -0.77 -29.61 14.26
N TYR A 441 0.08 -29.36 13.27
CA TYR A 441 1.27 -30.18 12.97
C TYR A 441 2.41 -30.00 13.98
N ILE A 442 2.30 -29.09 14.96
CA ILE A 442 3.27 -28.97 16.08
C ILE A 442 3.04 -30.03 17.16
N ASN A 443 1.87 -30.70 17.18
CA ASN A 443 1.56 -31.69 18.20
C ASN A 443 2.50 -32.92 18.10
N PRO A 444 3.26 -33.27 19.17
CA PRO A 444 4.15 -34.43 19.17
C PRO A 444 3.43 -35.74 18.84
N GLY A 445 2.16 -35.88 19.21
CA GLY A 445 1.35 -37.06 18.91
C GLY A 445 1.23 -37.34 17.41
N PHE A 446 1.13 -36.29 16.58
CA PHE A 446 1.08 -36.41 15.12
C PHE A 446 2.34 -37.07 14.54
N TRP A 447 3.52 -36.78 15.11
CA TRP A 447 4.79 -37.29 14.62
C TRP A 447 5.17 -38.65 15.21
N ILE A 448 4.69 -38.97 16.40
CA ILE A 448 5.08 -40.18 17.15
C ILE A 448 4.14 -41.37 16.86
N ASP A 449 2.90 -41.13 16.42
CA ASP A 449 1.99 -42.21 16.03
C ASP A 449 2.44 -42.90 14.73
N GLY A 450 2.96 -44.13 14.82
CA GLY A 450 3.22 -45.00 13.65
C GLY A 450 4.69 -45.31 13.31
N GLY A 451 5.65 -44.92 14.16
CA GLY A 451 7.07 -45.31 14.03
C GLY A 451 7.87 -44.55 12.95
N ALA A 452 9.21 -44.71 12.97
CA ALA A 452 10.15 -43.93 12.15
C ALA A 452 9.96 -44.09 10.63
N ILE A 453 9.39 -45.20 10.17
CA ILE A 453 9.11 -45.48 8.74
C ILE A 453 7.98 -44.57 8.22
N ALA A 454 7.07 -44.12 9.09
CA ALA A 454 6.00 -43.18 8.74
C ALA A 454 6.43 -41.70 8.80
N LEU A 455 7.64 -41.41 9.30
CA LEU A 455 8.11 -40.03 9.49
C LEU A 455 8.39 -39.35 8.16
N LEU A 456 9.13 -40.00 7.25
CA LEU A 456 9.52 -39.42 5.97
C LEU A 456 8.31 -39.11 5.07
N PRO A 457 7.32 -40.02 4.92
CA PRO A 457 6.07 -39.72 4.22
C PRO A 457 5.26 -38.57 4.86
N LYS A 458 5.22 -38.48 6.20
CA LYS A 458 4.54 -37.38 6.91
C LYS A 458 5.23 -36.03 6.67
N ILE A 459 6.57 -36.00 6.67
CA ILE A 459 7.34 -34.78 6.33
C ILE A 459 7.01 -34.35 4.91
N LEU A 460 7.07 -35.27 3.93
CA LEU A 460 6.76 -34.98 2.54
C LEU A 460 5.31 -34.51 2.36
N MET A 461 4.36 -35.11 3.08
CA MET A 461 2.96 -34.69 3.09
C MET A 461 2.80 -33.28 3.65
N VAL A 462 3.38 -32.96 4.81
CA VAL A 462 3.29 -31.64 5.45
C VAL A 462 3.90 -30.55 4.54
N VAL A 463 5.09 -30.82 3.98
CA VAL A 463 5.75 -29.90 3.04
C VAL A 463 4.94 -29.77 1.75
N GLY A 464 4.46 -30.88 1.19
CA GLY A 464 3.63 -30.89 -0.02
C GLY A 464 2.30 -30.15 0.18
N SER A 465 1.63 -30.33 1.33
CA SER A 465 0.40 -29.62 1.69
C SER A 465 0.63 -28.12 1.87
N TYR A 466 1.76 -27.71 2.47
CA TYR A 466 2.13 -26.31 2.57
C TYR A 466 2.39 -25.69 1.18
N LEU A 467 3.19 -26.35 0.34
CA LEU A 467 3.48 -25.89 -1.02
C LEU A 467 2.22 -25.84 -1.90
N LEU A 468 1.32 -26.83 -1.76
CA LEU A 468 0.04 -26.84 -2.45
C LEU A 468 -0.88 -25.71 -1.95
N ALA A 469 -0.97 -25.50 -0.64
CA ALA A 469 -1.76 -24.41 -0.08
C ALA A 469 -1.22 -23.04 -0.52
N TRP A 470 0.11 -22.87 -0.55
CA TRP A 470 0.75 -21.68 -1.09
C TRP A 470 0.45 -21.50 -2.59
N PHE A 471 0.64 -22.54 -3.40
CA PHE A 471 0.37 -22.53 -4.84
C PHE A 471 -1.09 -22.14 -5.13
N LEU A 472 -2.03 -22.71 -4.37
CA LEU A 472 -3.46 -22.38 -4.49
C LEU A 472 -3.74 -20.92 -4.10
N ARG A 473 -3.12 -20.39 -3.04
CA ARG A 473 -3.29 -18.97 -2.65
C ARG A 473 -2.75 -17.99 -3.69
N VAL A 474 -1.58 -18.29 -4.27
CA VAL A 474 -0.89 -17.39 -5.21
C VAL A 474 -1.53 -17.41 -6.60
N TYR A 475 -1.84 -18.60 -7.12
CA TYR A 475 -2.27 -18.75 -8.51
C TYR A 475 -3.79 -18.88 -8.68
N PHE A 476 -4.53 -19.12 -7.60
CA PHE A 476 -5.99 -19.22 -7.62
C PHE A 476 -6.63 -18.32 -6.54
N PRO A 477 -6.52 -16.99 -6.65
CA PRO A 477 -6.99 -16.03 -5.65
C PRO A 477 -8.51 -15.77 -5.76
N PHE A 478 -9.33 -16.82 -5.78
CA PHE A 478 -10.78 -16.70 -5.66
C PHE A 478 -11.24 -17.12 -4.26
N ALA A 479 -12.35 -16.55 -3.79
CA ALA A 479 -12.96 -16.96 -2.53
C ALA A 479 -13.38 -18.43 -2.62
N TRP A 480 -12.76 -19.28 -1.80
CA TRP A 480 -13.12 -20.70 -1.65
C TRP A 480 -14.54 -20.79 -1.07
N SER A 481 -15.53 -20.69 -1.95
CA SER A 481 -16.94 -20.81 -1.60
C SER A 481 -17.34 -22.28 -1.57
N TRP A 482 -18.36 -22.60 -0.77
CA TRP A 482 -18.94 -23.95 -0.75
C TRP A 482 -19.39 -24.41 -2.15
N SER A 483 -19.90 -23.50 -2.98
CA SER A 483 -20.30 -23.80 -4.36
C SER A 483 -19.11 -24.15 -5.25
N LEU A 484 -17.99 -23.45 -5.12
CA LEU A 484 -16.76 -23.78 -5.85
C LEU A 484 -16.19 -25.13 -5.44
N SER A 485 -16.07 -25.38 -4.13
CA SER A 485 -15.53 -26.63 -3.58
C SER A 485 -16.40 -27.83 -3.97
N SER A 486 -17.72 -27.70 -3.86
CA SER A 486 -18.64 -28.76 -4.28
C SER A 486 -18.56 -29.01 -5.77
N GLY A 487 -18.50 -27.97 -6.60
CA GLY A 487 -18.27 -28.10 -8.04
C GLY A 487 -16.97 -28.84 -8.35
N LEU A 488 -15.86 -28.46 -7.71
CA LEU A 488 -14.56 -29.10 -7.87
C LEU A 488 -14.61 -30.60 -7.54
N ILE A 489 -15.26 -30.96 -6.42
CA ILE A 489 -15.42 -32.35 -5.99
C ILE A 489 -16.26 -33.14 -7.01
N PHE A 490 -17.43 -32.61 -7.42
CA PHE A 490 -18.28 -33.27 -8.41
C PHE A 490 -17.58 -33.42 -9.78
N GLY A 491 -16.79 -32.43 -10.18
CA GLY A 491 -16.03 -32.48 -11.43
C GLY A 491 -14.86 -33.48 -11.39
N SER A 492 -14.19 -33.64 -10.25
CA SER A 492 -12.92 -34.38 -10.15
C SER A 492 -13.06 -35.83 -9.68
N SER A 493 -13.58 -36.04 -8.47
CA SER A 493 -13.62 -37.35 -7.81
C SER A 493 -15.02 -37.87 -7.51
N GLY A 494 -16.03 -37.00 -7.56
CA GLY A 494 -17.31 -37.23 -6.90
C GLY A 494 -17.15 -37.45 -5.40
N LEU A 495 -18.23 -37.86 -4.72
CA LEU A 495 -18.17 -38.29 -3.32
C LEU A 495 -17.64 -39.72 -3.24
N PHE A 496 -16.38 -39.92 -3.62
CA PHE A 496 -15.77 -41.25 -3.90
C PHE A 496 -15.99 -42.29 -2.79
N PHE A 497 -16.08 -41.87 -1.52
CA PHE A 497 -16.37 -42.74 -0.37
C PHE A 497 -17.75 -43.42 -0.45
N LEU A 498 -18.72 -42.84 -1.16
CA LEU A 498 -20.03 -43.45 -1.39
C LEU A 498 -19.95 -44.69 -2.29
N LYS A 499 -18.95 -44.80 -3.18
CA LYS A 499 -18.77 -46.00 -4.03
C LYS A 499 -18.49 -47.27 -3.19
N GLY A 500 -17.93 -47.12 -1.99
CA GLY A 500 -17.62 -48.21 -1.07
C GLY A 500 -18.73 -48.55 -0.07
N LEU A 501 -19.82 -47.76 -0.02
CA LEU A 501 -20.95 -48.03 0.86
C LEU A 501 -21.82 -49.12 0.26
N TYR A 502 -21.97 -50.22 1.00
CA TYR A 502 -22.85 -51.33 0.64
C TYR A 502 -23.95 -51.48 1.69
N ILE A 503 -25.18 -51.16 1.31
CA ILE A 503 -26.36 -51.39 2.15
C ILE A 503 -27.15 -52.57 1.58
N PHE A 504 -27.33 -53.60 2.40
CA PHE A 504 -28.10 -54.80 2.06
C PHE A 504 -29.53 -54.41 1.62
N ASP A 505 -30.04 -55.02 0.55
CA ASP A 505 -31.36 -54.77 -0.06
C ASP A 505 -31.64 -53.39 -0.70
N LEU A 506 -30.65 -52.49 -0.78
CA LEU A 506 -30.80 -51.25 -1.56
C LEU A 506 -30.14 -51.34 -2.95
N PRO A 507 -30.71 -50.68 -3.97
CA PRO A 507 -30.01 -50.46 -5.23
C PRO A 507 -28.71 -49.69 -5.00
N GLN A 508 -27.58 -50.23 -5.47
CA GLN A 508 -26.25 -49.66 -5.25
C GLN A 508 -25.89 -48.56 -6.27
N TRP A 509 -26.62 -48.49 -7.38
CA TRP A 509 -26.37 -47.52 -8.45
C TRP A 509 -26.45 -46.04 -8.01
N PRO A 510 -27.32 -45.60 -7.06
CA PRO A 510 -27.33 -44.21 -6.60
C PRO A 510 -26.03 -43.83 -5.89
N PHE A 511 -25.49 -44.72 -5.06
CA PHE A 511 -24.22 -44.50 -4.36
C PHE A 511 -23.03 -44.46 -5.34
N ARG A 512 -23.08 -45.27 -6.40
CA ARG A 512 -22.09 -45.24 -7.48
C ARG A 512 -22.16 -43.94 -8.27
N VAL A 513 -23.36 -43.48 -8.62
CA VAL A 513 -23.58 -42.22 -9.35
C VAL A 513 -23.11 -41.03 -8.51
N LEU A 514 -23.55 -40.92 -7.26
CA LEU A 514 -23.14 -39.82 -6.37
C LEU A 514 -21.64 -39.86 -6.04
N GLY A 515 -21.06 -41.05 -6.01
CA GLY A 515 -19.64 -41.23 -5.76
C GLY A 515 -18.74 -41.07 -6.98
N SER A 516 -19.29 -40.85 -8.18
CA SER A 516 -18.52 -40.70 -9.42
C SER A 516 -18.32 -39.24 -9.79
N SER A 517 -17.19 -38.94 -10.41
CA SER A 517 -16.96 -37.65 -11.04
C SER A 517 -17.77 -37.50 -12.33
N ILE A 518 -17.93 -36.26 -12.81
CA ILE A 518 -18.64 -35.98 -14.08
C ILE A 518 -18.12 -36.87 -15.24
N PRO A 519 -16.79 -37.03 -15.47
CA PRO A 519 -16.28 -37.91 -16.52
C PRO A 519 -16.62 -39.40 -16.33
N GLU A 520 -16.75 -39.84 -15.08
CA GLU A 520 -17.03 -41.23 -14.71
C GLU A 520 -18.54 -41.56 -14.65
N LEU A 521 -19.43 -40.59 -14.76
CA LEU A 521 -20.88 -40.83 -14.72
C LEU A 521 -21.33 -41.82 -15.80
N GLY A 522 -20.73 -41.75 -16.99
CA GLY A 522 -20.98 -42.71 -18.06
C GLY A 522 -20.63 -44.16 -17.65
N ASN A 523 -19.54 -44.33 -16.92
CA ASN A 523 -19.03 -45.63 -16.46
C ASN A 523 -19.99 -46.23 -15.41
N SER A 524 -20.47 -45.40 -14.49
CA SER A 524 -21.39 -45.81 -13.43
C SER A 524 -22.78 -46.18 -13.93
N LEU A 525 -23.24 -45.58 -15.02
CA LEU A 525 -24.53 -45.91 -15.65
C LEU A 525 -24.45 -47.15 -16.54
N GLN A 526 -23.30 -47.40 -17.18
CA GLN A 526 -23.13 -48.47 -18.17
C GLN A 526 -22.39 -49.70 -17.62
N GLY A 527 -21.76 -49.60 -16.45
CA GLY A 527 -21.02 -50.69 -15.80
C GLY A 527 -19.67 -51.00 -16.45
N THR A 528 -19.07 -50.03 -17.15
CA THR A 528 -17.79 -50.20 -17.88
C THR A 528 -16.63 -49.51 -17.16
N GLY A 529 -15.39 -49.97 -17.39
CA GLY A 529 -14.19 -49.31 -16.87
C GLY A 529 -13.71 -48.13 -17.71
N ALA A 530 -13.99 -48.14 -19.03
CA ALA A 530 -13.55 -47.10 -19.96
C ALA A 530 -14.46 -45.86 -19.90
N LEU A 531 -13.85 -44.67 -19.88
CA LEU A 531 -14.53 -43.38 -19.88
C LEU A 531 -15.42 -43.21 -21.10
N ASN A 532 -16.64 -42.70 -20.89
CA ASN A 532 -17.52 -42.35 -21.99
C ASN A 532 -17.08 -41.01 -22.63
N PRO A 533 -16.81 -40.93 -23.94
CA PRO A 533 -16.27 -39.73 -24.59
C PRO A 533 -17.19 -38.51 -24.49
N LEU A 534 -18.50 -38.69 -24.27
CA LEU A 534 -19.42 -37.57 -24.06
C LEU A 534 -19.25 -36.95 -22.68
N PHE A 535 -19.14 -37.78 -21.64
CA PHE A 535 -18.95 -37.34 -20.26
C PHE A 535 -17.51 -36.90 -19.98
N ALA A 536 -16.53 -37.57 -20.60
CA ALA A 536 -15.11 -37.25 -20.53
C ALA A 536 -14.70 -36.16 -21.54
N SER A 537 -15.54 -35.13 -21.68
CA SER A 537 -15.31 -34.00 -22.58
C SER A 537 -15.71 -32.67 -21.96
N VAL A 538 -15.33 -31.57 -22.61
CA VAL A 538 -15.69 -30.20 -22.21
C VAL A 538 -17.19 -29.89 -22.37
N LEU A 539 -17.99 -30.77 -22.98
CA LEU A 539 -19.40 -30.50 -23.31
C LEU A 539 -20.25 -30.22 -22.07
N ILE A 540 -20.14 -31.04 -21.02
CA ILE A 540 -20.89 -30.83 -19.77
C ILE A 540 -20.45 -29.51 -19.09
N PRO A 541 -19.14 -29.24 -18.91
CA PRO A 541 -18.66 -27.93 -18.47
C PRO A 541 -19.20 -26.73 -19.26
N ILE A 542 -19.27 -26.82 -20.59
CA ILE A 542 -19.84 -25.75 -21.44
C ILE A 542 -21.30 -25.50 -21.09
N VAL A 543 -22.11 -26.56 -20.95
CA VAL A 543 -23.53 -26.44 -20.61
C VAL A 543 -23.69 -25.85 -19.21
N LEU A 544 -22.91 -26.32 -18.22
CA LEU A 544 -22.96 -25.81 -16.85
C LEU A 544 -22.59 -24.32 -16.79
N ILE A 545 -21.53 -23.90 -17.49
CA ILE A 545 -21.13 -22.50 -17.55
C ILE A 545 -22.20 -21.68 -18.27
N ALA A 546 -22.70 -22.10 -19.43
CA ALA A 546 -23.75 -21.37 -20.15
C ALA A 546 -25.03 -21.16 -19.33
N LEU A 547 -25.42 -22.15 -18.51
CA LEU A 547 -26.62 -22.07 -17.67
C LEU A 547 -26.42 -21.25 -16.40
N LEU A 548 -25.26 -21.35 -15.76
CA LEU A 548 -25.05 -20.86 -14.40
C LEU A 548 -24.20 -19.59 -14.30
N LEU A 549 -23.56 -19.15 -15.39
CA LEU A 549 -22.68 -17.96 -15.38
C LEU A 549 -23.41 -16.70 -14.91
N GLY A 550 -24.70 -16.55 -15.24
CA GLY A 550 -25.53 -15.42 -14.82
C GLY A 550 -26.01 -15.47 -13.37
N HIS A 551 -25.74 -16.56 -12.62
CA HIS A 551 -26.22 -16.73 -11.25
C HIS A 551 -25.10 -16.44 -10.23
N PRO A 552 -25.31 -15.56 -9.23
CA PRO A 552 -24.26 -15.08 -8.33
C PRO A 552 -23.52 -16.19 -7.56
N ASN A 553 -24.25 -17.19 -7.04
CA ASN A 553 -23.66 -18.30 -6.27
C ASN A 553 -23.32 -19.55 -7.09
N TRP A 554 -24.13 -19.88 -8.10
CA TRP A 554 -24.00 -21.13 -8.88
C TRP A 554 -23.00 -21.04 -10.02
N LYS A 555 -22.60 -19.84 -10.47
CA LYS A 555 -21.49 -19.67 -11.41
C LYS A 555 -20.20 -20.34 -10.91
N TRP A 556 -19.94 -20.24 -9.60
CA TRP A 556 -18.78 -20.84 -8.95
C TRP A 556 -18.84 -22.36 -8.95
N PHE A 557 -20.04 -22.94 -8.84
CA PHE A 557 -20.21 -24.39 -9.00
C PHE A 557 -19.86 -24.86 -10.41
N ALA A 558 -20.25 -24.11 -11.44
CA ALA A 558 -19.91 -24.43 -12.83
C ALA A 558 -18.40 -24.29 -13.10
N ILE A 559 -17.78 -23.22 -12.60
CA ILE A 559 -16.32 -23.00 -12.69
C ILE A 559 -15.57 -24.12 -11.97
N GLY A 560 -15.97 -24.46 -10.74
CA GLY A 560 -15.39 -25.55 -9.97
C GLY A 560 -15.51 -26.90 -10.68
N SER A 561 -16.70 -27.20 -11.21
CA SER A 561 -16.94 -28.43 -11.97
C SER A 561 -16.06 -28.54 -13.21
N SER A 562 -15.88 -27.43 -13.95
CA SER A 562 -14.99 -27.40 -15.12
C SER A 562 -13.53 -27.66 -14.75
N LEU A 563 -13.05 -27.05 -13.65
CA LEU A 563 -11.69 -27.27 -13.15
C LEU A 563 -11.51 -28.71 -12.64
N GLY A 564 -12.52 -29.26 -11.98
CA GLY A 564 -12.52 -30.64 -11.49
C GLY A 564 -12.46 -31.64 -12.64
N VAL A 565 -13.26 -31.43 -13.70
CA VAL A 565 -13.22 -32.24 -14.92
C VAL A 565 -11.83 -32.17 -15.56
N ALA A 566 -11.25 -30.98 -15.68
CA ALA A 566 -9.90 -30.83 -16.24
C ALA A 566 -8.85 -31.64 -15.46
N ALA A 567 -8.92 -31.63 -14.12
CA ALA A 567 -8.03 -32.40 -13.26
C ALA A 567 -8.24 -33.92 -13.45
N CYS A 568 -9.49 -34.39 -13.45
CA CYS A 568 -9.83 -35.81 -13.67
C CYS A 568 -9.30 -36.31 -15.01
N LEU A 569 -9.58 -35.59 -16.11
CA LEU A 569 -9.13 -35.98 -17.45
C LEU A 569 -7.60 -35.98 -17.57
N THR A 570 -6.92 -35.04 -16.93
CA THR A 570 -5.44 -34.99 -16.92
C THR A 570 -4.85 -36.21 -16.23
N ILE A 571 -5.41 -36.61 -15.07
CA ILE A 571 -4.96 -37.80 -14.33
C ILE A 571 -5.27 -39.06 -15.14
N SER A 572 -6.47 -39.20 -15.70
CA SER A 572 -6.84 -40.35 -16.52
C SER A 572 -5.94 -40.48 -17.75
N ALA A 573 -5.57 -39.37 -18.41
CA ALA A 573 -4.66 -39.40 -19.54
C ALA A 573 -3.26 -39.98 -19.20
N ILE A 574 -2.84 -39.90 -17.95
CA ILE A 574 -1.54 -40.39 -17.46
C ILE A 574 -1.66 -41.85 -17.00
N TYR A 575 -2.67 -42.17 -16.20
CA TYR A 575 -2.77 -43.43 -15.47
C TYR A 575 -3.67 -44.48 -16.12
N ASP A 576 -4.84 -44.10 -16.62
CA ASP A 576 -5.79 -45.00 -17.26
C ASP A 576 -6.55 -44.27 -18.38
N PRO A 577 -5.97 -44.24 -19.60
CA PRO A 577 -6.50 -43.44 -20.70
C PRO A 577 -7.62 -44.15 -21.46
N ALA A 578 -8.19 -45.24 -20.94
CA ALA A 578 -9.22 -46.00 -21.64
C ALA A 578 -10.46 -45.15 -21.88
N VAL A 579 -10.74 -44.85 -23.16
CA VAL A 579 -11.94 -44.13 -23.61
C VAL A 579 -12.72 -45.01 -24.57
N TRP A 580 -14.03 -45.11 -24.35
CA TRP A 580 -14.90 -45.92 -25.18
C TRP A 580 -14.85 -45.47 -26.64
N GLY A 581 -14.61 -46.42 -27.55
CA GLY A 581 -14.46 -46.18 -28.99
C GLY A 581 -13.08 -45.65 -29.43
N LEU A 582 -12.22 -45.20 -28.51
CA LEU A 582 -10.87 -44.71 -28.79
C LEU A 582 -9.76 -45.63 -28.25
N GLY A 583 -10.10 -46.59 -27.39
CA GLY A 583 -9.15 -47.50 -26.76
C GLY A 583 -8.37 -46.84 -25.63
N ASP A 584 -7.20 -47.39 -25.31
CA ASP A 584 -6.27 -46.96 -24.25
C ASP A 584 -4.94 -46.41 -24.81
N GLY A 585 -4.86 -46.25 -26.13
CA GLY A 585 -3.68 -45.79 -26.84
C GLY A 585 -3.51 -44.25 -26.83
N ASN A 586 -2.52 -43.78 -27.59
CA ASN A 586 -2.17 -42.35 -27.68
C ASN A 586 -3.33 -41.45 -28.13
N ILE A 587 -4.25 -41.97 -28.94
CA ILE A 587 -5.43 -41.23 -29.42
C ILE A 587 -6.34 -40.86 -28.24
N ALA A 588 -6.58 -41.79 -27.31
CA ALA A 588 -7.38 -41.56 -26.13
C ALA A 588 -6.70 -40.59 -25.15
N ARG A 589 -5.36 -40.71 -24.98
CA ARG A 589 -4.56 -39.75 -24.20
C ARG A 589 -4.66 -38.33 -24.75
N ILE A 590 -4.49 -38.16 -26.07
CA ILE A 590 -4.60 -36.86 -26.73
C ILE A 590 -6.02 -36.31 -26.56
N PHE A 591 -7.05 -37.14 -26.74
CA PHE A 591 -8.44 -36.74 -26.53
C PHE A 591 -8.69 -36.18 -25.13
N LEU A 592 -8.22 -36.88 -24.09
CA LEU A 592 -8.36 -36.46 -22.69
C LEU A 592 -7.59 -35.16 -22.40
N ILE A 593 -6.34 -35.04 -22.87
CA ILE A 593 -5.52 -33.83 -22.69
C ILE A 593 -6.16 -32.62 -23.38
N VAL A 594 -6.62 -32.77 -24.62
CA VAL A 594 -7.28 -31.69 -25.36
C VAL A 594 -8.54 -31.23 -24.63
N ASN A 595 -9.37 -32.14 -24.15
CA ASN A 595 -10.57 -31.77 -23.39
C ASN A 595 -10.23 -31.14 -22.03
N ALA A 596 -9.17 -31.58 -21.35
CA ALA A 596 -8.69 -30.94 -20.13
C ALA A 596 -8.26 -29.48 -20.37
N LEU A 597 -7.50 -29.23 -21.45
CA LEU A 597 -7.09 -27.89 -21.86
C LEU A 597 -8.30 -27.01 -22.25
N LEU A 598 -9.29 -27.57 -22.93
CA LEU A 598 -10.53 -26.86 -23.27
C LEU A 598 -11.32 -26.48 -22.01
N CYS A 599 -11.45 -27.38 -21.03
CA CYS A 599 -12.07 -27.06 -19.73
C CYS A 599 -11.33 -25.94 -19.00
N TYR A 600 -9.99 -25.95 -19.03
CA TYR A 600 -9.18 -24.87 -18.45
C TYR A 600 -9.36 -23.54 -19.20
N GLY A 601 -9.38 -23.57 -20.53
CA GLY A 601 -9.66 -22.39 -21.36
C GLY A 601 -11.05 -21.80 -21.09
N LEU A 602 -12.04 -22.65 -20.88
CA LEU A 602 -13.40 -22.25 -20.54
C LEU A 602 -13.48 -21.55 -19.17
N VAL A 603 -12.76 -22.04 -18.16
CA VAL A 603 -12.63 -21.37 -16.85
C VAL A 603 -12.02 -19.98 -17.02
N ARG A 604 -10.94 -19.87 -17.81
CA ARG A 604 -10.28 -18.58 -18.05
C ARG A 604 -11.21 -17.56 -18.72
N LEU A 605 -12.08 -18.02 -19.61
CA LEU A 605 -13.07 -17.17 -20.26
C LEU A 605 -14.15 -16.71 -19.28
N ALA A 606 -14.69 -17.63 -18.47
CA ALA A 606 -15.70 -17.31 -17.46
C ALA A 606 -15.21 -16.32 -16.38
N LEU A 607 -13.90 -16.33 -16.07
CA LEU A 607 -13.29 -15.38 -15.12
C LEU A 607 -12.98 -14.01 -15.73
N LYS A 608 -12.96 -13.87 -17.06
CA LYS A 608 -12.61 -12.62 -17.74
C LYS A 608 -13.74 -11.59 -17.70
N ASP A 609 -15.00 -12.04 -17.70
CA ASP A 609 -16.19 -11.18 -17.68
C ASP A 609 -16.37 -10.41 -16.35
N GLU A 610 -15.74 -10.85 -15.25
CA GLU A 610 -15.76 -10.10 -13.98
C GLU A 610 -14.87 -8.84 -14.02
N LYS A 611 -13.77 -8.84 -14.79
CA LYS A 611 -12.91 -7.65 -14.90
C LYS A 611 -13.54 -6.48 -15.65
N GLN A 612 -14.69 -6.70 -16.31
CA GLN A 612 -15.44 -5.65 -17.02
C GLN A 612 -16.67 -5.16 -16.25
N THR A 613 -17.02 -5.80 -15.13
CA THR A 613 -18.21 -5.46 -14.32
C THR A 613 -17.89 -5.09 -12.87
N ALA A 614 -16.61 -4.96 -12.52
CA ALA A 614 -16.12 -4.47 -11.23
C ALA A 614 -15.59 -3.04 -11.35
#